data_AF-A0A1N7ESB4-F1
#
_entry.id   AF-A0A1N7ESB4-F1
#
_cell.length_a   1.000
_cell.length_b   1.000
_cell.length_c   1.000
_cell.angle_alpha   90.00
_cell.angle_beta   90.00
_cell.angle_gamma   90.00
#
_symmetry.space_group_name_H-M   'P 1'
#
loop_
_entity.id
_entity.type
_entity.pdbx_description
1 polymer ?
#
loop_
_entity_poly.entity_id
_entity_poly.type
_entity_poly.pdbx_seq_one_letter_code
_entity_poly.pdbx_strand_id
1 'polypeptide(L)'
;MLHQLRQQDVEQLLKKNMITVNDIMGLDWGGRFAIANRHFDKCDDAAKQALLHDQHHAVRAAASLFKPPVKFARVSAVALAIMDGKPNIGTLNGVKSLDGIEEMIISTHPFAILEAAEKFISGFEDDTTQLGVSELLAQLRACINPIR
;
A
#
# COMPACT_ATOMS: atom_id res chain seq x y z
N MET A 1 29.06 6.54 -5.47
CA MET A 1 28.88 8.00 -5.62
C MET A 1 27.65 8.36 -6.45
N LEU A 2 27.55 7.97 -7.73
CA LEU A 2 26.39 8.29 -8.61
C LEU A 2 25.02 7.86 -8.06
N HIS A 3 24.93 6.70 -7.41
CA HIS A 3 23.67 6.21 -6.82
C HIS A 3 23.17 7.08 -5.64
N GLN A 4 24.08 7.64 -4.84
CA GLN A 4 23.72 8.46 -3.68
C GLN A 4 23.20 9.84 -4.08
N LEU A 5 23.82 10.48 -5.08
CA LEU A 5 23.32 11.73 -5.67
C LEU A 5 21.91 11.56 -6.24
N ARG A 6 21.69 10.45 -6.97
CA ARG A 6 20.37 10.11 -7.53
C ARG A 6 19.29 9.92 -6.46
N GLN A 7 19.64 9.27 -5.33
CA GLN A 7 18.70 9.14 -4.21
C GLN A 7 18.35 10.50 -3.62
N GLN A 8 19.31 11.40 -3.46
CA GLN A 8 19.07 12.74 -2.94
C GLN A 8 18.16 13.56 -3.86
N ASP A 9 18.37 13.53 -5.17
CA ASP A 9 17.54 14.27 -6.13
C ASP A 9 16.08 13.77 -6.09
N VAL A 10 15.88 12.45 -6.06
CA VAL A 10 14.56 11.84 -5.90
C VAL A 10 13.93 12.22 -4.55
N GLU A 11 14.68 12.11 -3.45
CA GLU A 11 14.19 12.47 -2.10
C GLU A 11 13.76 13.93 -2.00
N GLN A 12 14.46 14.86 -2.68
CA GLN A 12 14.03 16.26 -2.72
C GLN A 12 12.70 16.43 -3.45
N LEU A 13 12.49 15.75 -4.57
CA LEU A 13 11.21 15.77 -5.29
C LEU A 13 10.07 15.17 -4.46
N LEU A 14 10.36 14.16 -3.64
CA LEU A 14 9.38 13.56 -2.73
C LEU A 14 8.93 14.49 -1.61
N LYS A 15 9.57 15.63 -1.37
CA LYS A 15 9.05 16.65 -0.44
C LYS A 15 7.94 17.51 -1.03
N LYS A 16 7.80 17.54 -2.36
CA LYS A 16 6.72 18.27 -3.03
C LYS A 16 5.39 17.53 -2.84
N ASN A 17 4.27 18.24 -2.97
CA ASN A 17 2.95 17.59 -2.97
C ASN A 17 2.70 16.86 -4.29
N MET A 18 3.23 17.38 -5.40
CA MET A 18 3.05 16.85 -6.75
C MET A 18 4.36 16.99 -7.52
N ILE A 19 4.74 15.94 -8.25
CA ILE A 19 5.91 15.91 -9.14
C ILE A 19 5.45 16.32 -10.54
N THR A 20 6.10 17.32 -11.11
CA THR A 20 5.75 17.88 -12.41
C THR A 20 6.63 17.36 -13.52
N VAL A 21 6.26 17.58 -14.78
CA VAL A 21 7.08 17.16 -15.94
C VAL A 21 8.49 17.79 -15.91
N ASN A 22 8.60 19.05 -15.47
CA ASN A 22 9.89 19.74 -15.36
C ASN A 22 10.81 19.09 -14.33
N ASP A 23 10.24 18.55 -13.25
CA ASP A 23 10.99 17.81 -12.24
C ASP A 23 11.58 16.52 -12.81
N ILE A 24 10.82 15.81 -13.65
CA ILE A 24 11.25 14.57 -14.29
C ILE A 24 12.31 14.80 -15.34
N MET A 25 12.19 15.90 -16.12
CA MET A 25 13.18 16.24 -17.15
C MET A 25 14.55 16.60 -16.56
N GLY A 26 14.60 17.06 -15.30
CA GLY A 26 15.85 17.31 -14.59
C GLY A 26 16.58 16.05 -14.10
N LEU A 27 15.93 14.88 -14.15
CA LEU A 27 16.51 13.62 -13.67
C LEU A 27 17.23 12.85 -14.78
N ASP A 28 18.27 12.12 -14.38
CA ASP A 28 18.85 11.07 -15.22
C ASP A 28 17.86 9.89 -15.39
N TRP A 29 18.17 8.96 -16.30
CA TRP A 29 17.29 7.83 -16.59
C TRP A 29 16.99 6.99 -15.33
N GLY A 30 17.94 6.89 -14.40
CA GLY A 30 17.77 6.15 -13.16
C GLY A 30 16.83 6.85 -12.17
N GLY A 31 16.88 8.17 -12.09
CA GLY A 31 15.94 8.98 -11.30
C GLY A 31 14.53 8.87 -11.86
N ARG A 32 14.36 8.99 -13.19
CA ARG A 32 13.06 8.79 -13.85
C ARG A 32 12.51 7.40 -13.65
N PHE A 33 13.36 6.37 -13.69
CA PHE A 33 12.98 5.00 -13.37
C PHE A 33 12.50 4.87 -11.91
N ALA A 34 13.20 5.49 -10.95
CA ALA A 34 12.80 5.44 -9.54
C ALA A 34 11.43 6.10 -9.31
N ILE A 35 11.17 7.26 -9.93
CA ILE A 35 9.86 7.91 -9.89
C ILE A 35 8.79 7.03 -10.52
N ALA A 36 9.02 6.51 -11.72
CA ALA A 36 8.07 5.64 -12.42
C ALA A 36 7.74 4.36 -11.62
N ASN A 37 8.74 3.77 -10.97
CA ASN A 37 8.57 2.49 -10.27
C ASN A 37 7.90 2.62 -8.89
N ARG A 38 8.04 3.77 -8.21
CA ARG A 38 7.64 3.89 -6.79
C ARG A 38 6.75 5.08 -6.46
N HIS A 39 6.71 6.08 -7.32
CA HIS A 39 6.12 7.40 -7.00
C HIS A 39 5.32 7.98 -8.19
N PHE A 40 4.84 7.11 -9.08
CA PHE A 40 4.09 7.51 -10.26
C PHE A 40 2.72 8.12 -9.91
N ASP A 41 2.11 7.70 -8.81
CA ASP A 41 0.88 8.27 -8.25
C ASP A 41 1.03 9.74 -7.83
N LYS A 42 2.24 10.14 -7.47
CA LYS A 42 2.59 11.50 -7.04
C LYS A 42 2.84 12.47 -8.20
N CYS A 43 2.87 11.95 -9.43
CA CYS A 43 3.07 12.75 -10.63
C CYS A 43 1.78 13.43 -11.10
N ASP A 44 1.89 14.63 -11.68
CA ASP A 44 0.81 15.21 -12.47
C ASP A 44 0.60 14.43 -13.79
N ASP A 45 -0.47 14.74 -14.51
CA ASP A 45 -0.80 13.99 -15.73
C ASP A 45 0.25 14.17 -16.83
N ALA A 46 0.87 15.36 -16.94
CA ALA A 46 1.93 15.61 -17.91
C ALA A 46 3.19 14.78 -17.60
N ALA A 47 3.58 14.70 -16.34
CA ALA A 47 4.66 13.88 -15.82
C ALA A 47 4.40 12.39 -16.05
N LYS A 48 3.18 11.91 -15.79
CA LYS A 48 2.79 10.53 -16.07
C LYS A 48 2.92 10.19 -17.55
N GLN A 49 2.43 11.07 -18.43
CA GLN A 49 2.57 10.89 -19.88
C GLN A 49 4.05 10.87 -20.30
N ALA A 50 4.87 11.77 -19.76
CA ALA A 50 6.30 11.78 -20.04
C ALA A 50 7.01 10.48 -19.65
N LEU A 51 6.65 9.87 -18.52
CA LEU A 51 7.22 8.58 -18.07
C LEU A 51 6.73 7.39 -18.90
N LEU A 52 5.44 7.37 -19.27
CA LEU A 52 4.87 6.33 -20.14
C LEU A 52 5.49 6.34 -21.55
N HIS A 53 5.91 7.52 -22.01
CA HIS A 53 6.54 7.74 -23.31
C HIS A 53 8.03 8.05 -23.22
N ASP A 54 8.70 7.70 -22.11
CA ASP A 54 10.13 7.97 -21.92
C ASP A 54 10.96 7.28 -23.00
N GLN A 55 12.09 7.89 -23.39
CA GLN A 55 13.02 7.29 -24.35
C GLN A 55 13.56 5.93 -23.87
N HIS A 56 13.76 5.75 -22.57
CA HIS A 56 14.32 4.55 -21.97
C HIS A 56 13.23 3.48 -21.69
N HIS A 57 13.38 2.30 -22.29
CA HIS A 57 12.39 1.22 -22.20
C HIS A 57 12.08 0.78 -20.75
N ALA A 58 13.09 0.71 -19.88
CA ALA A 58 12.89 0.35 -18.48
C ALA A 58 11.99 1.35 -17.72
N VAL A 59 12.06 2.65 -18.05
CA VAL A 59 11.23 3.70 -17.43
C VAL A 59 9.77 3.51 -17.88
N ARG A 60 9.53 3.30 -19.18
CA ARG A 60 8.19 3.03 -19.72
C ARG A 60 7.56 1.78 -19.10
N ALA A 61 8.34 0.71 -18.97
CA ALA A 61 7.88 -0.54 -18.37
C ALA A 61 7.51 -0.34 -16.90
N ALA A 62 8.35 0.34 -16.12
CA ALA A 62 8.05 0.66 -14.72
C ALA A 62 6.78 1.51 -14.58
N ALA A 63 6.62 2.54 -15.41
CA ALA A 63 5.43 3.40 -15.41
C ALA A 63 4.15 2.60 -15.76
N SER A 64 4.22 1.73 -16.77
CA SER A 64 3.07 0.92 -17.21
C SER A 64 2.67 -0.16 -16.20
N LEU A 65 3.65 -0.68 -15.45
CA LEU A 65 3.44 -1.71 -14.43
C LEU A 65 3.19 -1.14 -13.04
N PHE A 66 3.28 0.18 -12.88
CA PHE A 66 3.09 0.81 -11.58
C PHE A 66 1.69 0.51 -11.05
N LYS A 67 1.66 -0.07 -9.86
CA LYS A 67 0.45 -0.20 -9.05
C LYS A 67 0.62 0.72 -7.85
N PRO A 68 -0.29 1.69 -7.64
CA PRO A 68 -0.22 2.51 -6.44
C PRO A 68 -0.25 1.58 -5.22
N PRO A 69 0.55 1.85 -4.19
CA PRO A 69 0.42 1.12 -2.94
C PRO A 69 -1.02 1.26 -2.46
N VAL A 70 -1.68 0.13 -2.20
CA VAL A 70 -3.05 0.15 -1.66
C VAL A 70 -3.01 0.89 -0.33
N LYS A 71 -3.70 2.02 -0.26
CA LYS A 71 -3.84 2.79 0.98
C LYS A 71 -4.83 2.05 1.86
N PHE A 72 -4.31 1.24 2.78
CA PHE A 72 -5.15 0.57 3.77
C PHE A 72 -5.75 1.62 4.70
N ALA A 73 -7.09 1.70 4.73
CA ALA A 73 -7.79 2.43 5.76
C ALA A 73 -7.75 1.63 7.05
N ARG A 74 -7.40 2.27 8.17
CA ARG A 74 -7.53 1.64 9.49
C ARG A 74 -9.02 1.39 9.76
N VAL A 75 -9.35 0.26 10.38
CA VAL A 75 -10.74 -0.06 10.79
C VAL A 75 -11.34 1.09 11.59
N SER A 76 -10.56 1.71 12.48
CA SER A 76 -10.98 2.89 13.25
C SER A 76 -11.31 4.11 12.39
N ALA A 77 -10.56 4.34 11.31
CA ALA A 77 -10.85 5.44 10.38
C ALA A 77 -12.15 5.17 9.59
N VAL A 78 -12.39 3.91 9.22
CA VAL A 78 -13.62 3.49 8.53
C VAL A 78 -14.81 3.60 9.48
N ALA A 79 -14.69 3.10 10.70
CA ALA A 79 -15.73 3.15 11.73
C ALA A 79 -16.09 4.61 12.07
N LEU A 80 -15.09 5.47 12.24
CA LEU A 80 -15.30 6.90 12.49
C LEU A 80 -16.00 7.60 11.33
N ALA A 81 -15.66 7.26 10.08
CA ALA A 81 -16.34 7.79 8.90
C ALA A 81 -17.81 7.33 8.81
N ILE A 82 -18.09 6.06 9.09
CA ILE A 82 -19.46 5.52 9.17
C ILE A 82 -20.28 6.27 10.23
N MET A 83 -19.64 6.63 11.34
CA MET A 83 -20.28 7.31 12.47
C MET A 83 -20.26 8.84 12.35
N ASP A 84 -19.95 9.42 11.20
CA ASP A 84 -19.92 10.88 11.01
C ASP A 84 -19.01 11.60 12.04
N GLY A 85 -17.89 10.97 12.38
CA GLY A 85 -16.93 11.48 13.36
C GLY A 85 -17.36 11.35 14.82
N LYS A 86 -18.51 10.74 15.12
CA LYS A 86 -19.05 10.68 16.48
C LYS A 86 -18.61 9.41 17.19
N PRO A 87 -18.24 9.48 18.49
CA PRO A 87 -17.85 8.31 19.26
C PRO A 87 -19.05 7.39 19.58
N ASN A 88 -20.27 7.92 19.49
CA ASN A 88 -21.51 7.20 19.72
C ASN A 88 -22.61 7.74 18.78
N ILE A 89 -23.44 6.85 18.24
CA ILE A 89 -24.62 7.20 17.46
C ILE A 89 -25.86 6.49 18.00
N GLY A 90 -26.99 7.21 18.09
CA GLY A 90 -28.28 6.61 18.40
C GLY A 90 -28.85 5.91 17.18
N THR A 91 -29.27 4.65 17.33
CA THR A 91 -29.93 3.88 16.27
C THR A 91 -31.29 3.36 16.75
N LEU A 92 -32.09 2.81 15.84
CA LEU A 92 -33.35 2.13 16.18
C LEU A 92 -33.15 0.96 17.16
N ASN A 93 -31.94 0.40 17.22
CA ASN A 93 -31.57 -0.72 18.08
C ASN A 93 -30.70 -0.28 19.29
N GLY A 94 -30.80 0.98 19.70
CA GLY A 94 -30.03 1.55 20.81
C GLY A 94 -28.76 2.28 20.37
N VAL A 95 -27.93 2.66 21.34
CA VAL A 95 -26.67 3.40 21.10
C VAL A 95 -25.60 2.44 20.58
N LYS A 96 -24.95 2.82 19.49
CA LYS A 96 -23.75 2.16 18.95
C LYS A 96 -22.53 3.00 19.26
N SER A 97 -21.53 2.40 19.91
CA SER A 97 -20.22 3.01 20.16
C SER A 97 -19.26 2.73 19.02
N LEU A 98 -18.22 3.56 18.91
CA LEU A 98 -17.13 3.36 17.95
C LEU A 98 -16.50 1.98 18.10
N ASP A 99 -16.13 1.58 19.32
CA ASP A 99 -15.55 0.28 19.62
C ASP A 99 -16.48 -0.87 19.17
N GLY A 100 -17.79 -0.74 19.39
CA GLY A 100 -18.76 -1.76 18.97
C GLY A 100 -18.91 -1.85 17.44
N ILE A 101 -18.75 -0.75 16.72
CA ILE A 101 -18.73 -0.75 15.24
C ILE A 101 -17.40 -1.31 14.72
N GLU A 102 -16.28 -1.01 15.36
CA GLU A 102 -14.98 -1.62 15.05
C GLU A 102 -15.03 -3.14 15.24
N GLU A 103 -15.54 -3.63 16.37
CA GLU A 103 -15.75 -5.07 16.62
C GLU A 103 -16.68 -5.71 15.59
N MET A 104 -17.72 -5.01 15.14
CA MET A 104 -18.63 -5.49 14.11
C MET A 104 -17.95 -5.60 12.74
N ILE A 105 -17.12 -4.61 12.38
CA ILE A 105 -16.33 -4.64 11.15
C ILE A 105 -15.32 -5.79 11.23
N ILE A 106 -14.61 -5.93 12.36
CA ILE A 106 -13.64 -7.00 12.59
C ILE A 106 -14.29 -8.38 12.55
N SER A 107 -15.46 -8.56 13.18
CA SER A 107 -16.15 -9.86 13.22
C SER A 107 -16.77 -10.28 11.89
N THR A 108 -17.06 -9.32 11.01
CA THR A 108 -17.54 -9.58 9.63
C THR A 108 -16.40 -9.76 8.64
N HIS A 109 -15.17 -9.38 9.01
CA HIS A 109 -13.98 -9.58 8.20
C HIS A 109 -13.16 -10.74 8.79
N PRO A 110 -13.12 -11.93 8.13
CA PRO A 110 -12.33 -13.07 8.63
C PRO A 110 -10.82 -12.78 8.70
N PHE A 111 -10.39 -11.60 8.24
CA PHE A 111 -9.02 -11.14 8.15
C PHE A 111 -8.28 -11.13 9.49
N ALA A 112 -8.91 -10.70 10.60
CA ALA A 112 -8.25 -10.71 11.90
C ALA A 112 -7.92 -12.14 12.37
N ILE A 113 -8.79 -13.11 12.04
CA ILE A 113 -8.57 -14.54 12.32
C ILE A 113 -7.49 -15.11 11.40
N LEU A 114 -7.47 -14.70 10.13
CA LEU A 114 -6.44 -15.11 9.16
C LEU A 114 -5.06 -14.53 9.51
N GLU A 115 -4.97 -13.27 9.95
CA GLU A 115 -3.71 -12.66 10.41
C GLU A 115 -3.20 -13.30 11.71
N ALA A 116 -4.10 -13.64 12.64
CA ALA A 116 -3.74 -14.41 13.83
C ALA A 116 -3.23 -15.82 13.48
N ALA A 117 -3.85 -16.48 12.50
CA ALA A 117 -3.40 -17.76 11.97
C ALA A 117 -2.04 -17.63 11.26
N GLU A 118 -1.82 -16.61 10.43
CA GLU A 118 -0.52 -16.35 9.80
C GLU A 118 0.57 -16.19 10.88
N LYS A 119 0.32 -15.35 11.89
CA LYS A 119 1.29 -15.10 12.97
C LYS A 119 1.63 -16.37 13.74
N PHE A 120 0.62 -17.18 14.08
CA PHE A 120 0.83 -18.45 14.75
C PHE A 120 1.68 -19.40 13.90
N ILE A 121 1.34 -19.56 12.61
CA ILE A 121 2.03 -20.50 11.73
C ILE A 121 3.44 -20.01 11.37
N SER A 122 3.64 -18.69 11.27
CA SER A 122 4.97 -18.10 11.00
C SER A 122 5.99 -18.42 12.09
N GLY A 123 5.53 -18.66 13.32
CA GLY A 123 6.38 -19.13 14.43
C GLY A 123 6.99 -20.52 14.21
N PHE A 124 6.55 -21.25 13.18
CA PHE A 124 7.04 -22.58 12.82
C PHE A 124 7.78 -22.60 11.47
N GLU A 125 8.06 -21.45 10.84
CA GLU A 125 8.74 -21.39 9.51
C GLU A 125 10.11 -22.12 9.50
N ASP A 126 10.80 -22.15 10.64
CA ASP A 126 12.10 -22.82 10.81
C ASP A 126 12.00 -24.22 11.46
N ASP A 127 10.78 -24.69 11.78
CA ASP A 127 10.56 -25.99 12.41
C ASP A 127 10.52 -27.10 11.36
N THR A 128 11.68 -27.71 11.13
CA THR A 128 11.87 -28.81 10.16
C THR A 128 11.08 -30.08 10.46
N THR A 129 10.44 -30.19 11.62
CA THR A 129 9.60 -31.35 11.98
C THR A 129 8.17 -31.22 11.47
N GLN A 130 7.75 -30.02 11.02
CA GLN A 130 6.39 -29.76 10.59
C GLN A 130 6.27 -29.73 9.07
N LEU A 131 5.65 -30.76 8.50
CA LEU A 131 5.37 -30.85 7.07
C LEU A 131 4.18 -29.96 6.68
N GLY A 132 4.35 -29.16 5.64
CA GLY A 132 3.25 -28.37 5.03
C GLY A 132 3.04 -26.97 5.62
N VAL A 133 3.80 -26.57 6.65
CA VAL A 133 3.71 -25.23 7.29
C VAL A 133 3.94 -24.10 6.29
N SER A 134 4.96 -24.21 5.45
CA SER A 134 5.30 -23.19 4.44
C SER A 134 4.21 -23.04 3.38
N GLU A 135 3.56 -24.14 2.98
CA GLU A 135 2.46 -24.12 2.00
C GLU A 135 1.20 -23.52 2.62
N LEU A 136 0.87 -23.90 3.85
CA LEU A 136 -0.25 -23.33 4.59
C LEU A 136 -0.08 -21.83 4.83
N LEU A 137 1.14 -21.37 5.15
CA LEU A 137 1.49 -19.94 5.21
C LEU A 137 1.32 -19.25 3.86
N ALA A 138 1.75 -19.86 2.76
CA ALA A 138 1.59 -19.30 1.43
C ALA A 138 0.10 -19.15 1.06
N GLN A 139 -0.73 -20.15 1.37
CA GLN A 139 -2.18 -20.11 1.16
C GLN A 139 -2.86 -19.05 2.04
N LEU A 140 -2.50 -18.97 3.33
CA LEU A 140 -3.01 -17.94 4.24
C LEU A 140 -2.63 -16.53 3.78
N ARG A 141 -1.36 -16.33 3.41
CA ARG A 141 -0.88 -15.07 2.81
C ARG A 141 -1.63 -14.75 1.53
N ALA A 142 -1.98 -15.74 0.70
CA ALA A 142 -2.78 -15.53 -0.51
C ALA A 142 -4.25 -15.18 -0.21
N CYS A 143 -4.84 -15.69 0.86
CA CYS A 143 -6.18 -15.34 1.35
C CYS A 143 -6.22 -13.97 2.05
N ILE A 144 -5.11 -13.54 2.63
CA ILE A 144 -4.89 -12.19 3.18
C ILE A 144 -4.60 -11.19 2.03
N ASN A 145 -3.83 -11.58 1.01
CA ASN A 145 -3.41 -10.70 -0.08
C ASN A 145 -4.36 -10.50 -1.29
N PRO A 146 -5.61 -11.03 -1.43
CA PRO A 146 -6.40 -10.77 -2.63
C PRO A 146 -6.95 -9.33 -2.70
N ILE A 147 -6.82 -8.57 -1.61
CA ILE A 147 -7.30 -7.18 -1.46
C ILE A 147 -6.13 -6.21 -1.16
N ARG A 148 -4.88 -6.70 -1.14
CA ARG A 148 -3.68 -5.88 -0.91
C ARG A 148 -3.12 -5.24 -2.18
#